data_AF-A0AAW5ZEC1-F1
#
_entry.id   AF-A0AAW5ZEC1-F1
#
_cell.length_a   1.000
_cell.length_b   1.000
_cell.length_c   1.000
_cell.angle_alpha   90.00
_cell.angle_beta   90.00
_cell.angle_gamma   90.00
#
_symmetry.space_group_name_H-M   'P 1'
#
loop_
_entity.id
_entity.type
_entity.pdbx_description
1 polymer ?
#
loop_
_entity_poly.entity_id
_entity_poly.type
_entity_poly.pdbx_seq_one_letter_code
_entity_poly.pdbx_strand_id
1 'polypeptide(L)' 'MNVKIRYSLSAAVLALIAASAPAPDILDQFLDEKEGNHTTAYRDGSGIWTICRGATMVDGKPVIPGMKLSKEK' A
#
# COMPACT_ATOMS: atom_id res chain seq x y z
N MET A 1 32.75 -0.97 -13.78
CA MET A 1 31.51 -1.63 -13.32
C MET A 1 30.38 -0.62 -13.41
N ASN A 2 29.41 -0.84 -14.29
CA ASN A 2 28.25 0.05 -14.41
C ASN A 2 27.28 -0.31 -13.28
N VAL A 3 27.34 0.43 -12.17
CA VAL A 3 26.37 0.28 -11.08
C VAL A 3 25.06 0.86 -11.61
N LYS A 4 24.26 0.02 -12.27
CA LYS A 4 22.85 0.34 -12.50
C LYS A 4 22.25 0.53 -11.12
N ILE A 5 22.04 1.78 -10.72
CA ILE A 5 21.22 2.10 -9.55
C ILE A 5 19.86 1.51 -9.88
N ARG A 6 19.55 0.35 -9.30
CA ARG A 6 18.18 -0.16 -9.28
C ARG A 6 17.48 0.76 -8.31
N TYR A 7 16.84 1.81 -8.80
CA TYR A 7 15.99 2.61 -7.94
C TYR A 7 15.02 1.65 -7.25
N SER A 8 15.04 1.62 -5.92
CA SER A 8 14.07 0.86 -5.12
C SER A 8 12.63 1.40 -5.29
N LEU A 9 12.53 2.62 -5.83
CA LEU A 9 11.33 3.40 -6.05
C LEU A 9 10.97 3.45 -7.54
N SER A 10 9.68 3.50 -7.85
CA SER A 10 9.19 3.60 -9.24
C SER A 10 9.44 4.98 -9.84
N ALA A 11 9.24 5.08 -11.16
CA ALA A 11 9.24 6.36 -11.85
C ALA A 11 8.18 7.34 -11.32
N ALA A 12 7.01 6.86 -10.89
CA ALA A 12 5.95 7.72 -10.34
C ALA A 12 6.34 8.30 -8.98
N VAL A 13 6.91 7.46 -8.10
CA VAL A 13 7.41 7.91 -6.79
C VAL A 13 8.57 8.91 -6.96
N LEU A 14 9.50 8.64 -7.89
CA LEU A 14 10.60 9.56 -8.19
C LEU A 14 10.11 10.90 -8.74
N ALA A 15 9.05 10.91 -9.56
CA ALA A 15 8.44 12.14 -10.07
C ALA A 15 7.81 12.98 -8.95
N LEU A 16 7.13 12.34 -7.98
CA LEU A 16 6.57 13.05 -6.82
C LEU A 16 7.67 13.67 -5.95
N ILE A 17 8.78 12.95 -5.74
CA ILE A 17 9.95 13.49 -5.04
C ILE A 17 10.53 14.69 -5.79
N ALA A 18 10.73 14.57 -7.11
CA ALA A 18 11.25 15.66 -7.94
C ALA A 18 10.32 16.88 -7.95
N ALA A 19 9.00 16.67 -7.86
CA ALA A 19 7.99 17.71 -7.75
C ALA A 19 7.88 18.31 -6.33
N SER A 20 8.68 17.84 -5.36
CA SER A 20 8.59 18.24 -3.94
C SER A 20 7.19 18.05 -3.36
N ALA A 21 6.52 16.96 -3.73
CA ALA A 21 5.19 16.63 -3.21
C ALA A 21 5.23 16.39 -1.68
N PRO A 22 4.10 16.59 -0.98
CA PRO A 22 3.96 16.22 0.42
C PRO A 22 4.33 14.76 0.69
N ALA A 23 4.93 14.51 1.87
CA ALA A 23 5.31 13.16 2.28
C ALA A 23 4.15 12.13 2.27
N PRO A 24 2.90 12.47 2.66
CA PRO A 24 1.78 11.55 2.56
C PRO A 24 1.52 11.07 1.13
N ASP A 25 1.58 11.97 0.14
CA ASP A 25 1.30 11.63 -1.27
C ASP A 25 2.38 10.70 -1.85
N ILE A 26 3.64 10.94 -1.50
CA ILE A 26 4.77 10.08 -1.89
C ILE A 26 4.61 8.68 -1.29
N LEU A 27 4.23 8.62 -0.01
CA LEU A 27 4.01 7.35 0.70
C LEU A 27 2.81 6.59 0.13
N ASP A 28 1.70 7.28 -0.13
CA ASP A 28 0.50 6.66 -0.69
C ASP A 28 0.76 6.04 -2.06
N GLN A 29 1.45 6.76 -2.95
CA GLN A 29 1.87 6.21 -4.26
C GLN A 29 2.77 4.99 -4.09
N PHE A 30 3.73 5.04 -3.16
CA PHE A 30 4.63 3.91 -2.91
C PHE A 30 3.86 2.68 -2.38
N LEU A 31 2.96 2.87 -1.42
CA LEU A 31 2.16 1.77 -0.86
C LEU A 31 1.20 1.19 -1.89
N ASP A 32 0.57 2.01 -2.73
CA ASP A 32 -0.30 1.51 -3.80
C ASP A 32 0.45 0.64 -4.80
N GLU A 33 1.72 0.92 -5.08
CA GLU A 33 2.52 0.09 -5.98
C GLU A 33 3.01 -1.21 -5.33
N LYS A 34 3.33 -1.19 -4.03
CA LYS A 34 3.92 -2.34 -3.34
C LYS A 34 2.89 -3.28 -2.75
N GLU A 35 1.81 -2.72 -2.22
CA GLU A 35 0.79 -3.46 -1.47
C GLU A 35 -0.54 -3.49 -2.21
N GLY A 36 -0.78 -2.52 -3.12
CA GLY A 36 -2.08 -2.34 -3.75
C GLY A 36 -3.12 -1.84 -2.74
N ASN A 37 -4.39 -1.87 -3.14
CA ASN A 37 -5.49 -1.57 -2.23
C ASN A 37 -6.60 -2.61 -2.40
N HIS A 38 -6.52 -3.66 -1.57
CA HIS A 38 -7.48 -4.76 -1.58
C HIS A 38 -8.68 -4.42 -0.69
N THR A 39 -9.77 -3.98 -1.32
CA THR A 39 -11.02 -3.68 -0.61
C THR A 39 -11.71 -4.90 0.00
N THR A 40 -11.23 -6.10 -0.27
CA THR A 40 -11.77 -7.36 0.26
C THR A 40 -10.70 -8.02 1.12
N ALA A 41 -11.08 -8.54 2.28
CA ALA A 41 -10.18 -9.23 3.18
C ALA A 41 -9.54 -10.46 2.51
N TYR A 42 -8.23 -10.63 2.72
CA TYR A 42 -7.41 -11.73 2.24
C TYR A 42 -6.59 -12.33 3.38
N ARG A 43 -6.03 -13.53 3.19
CA ARG A 43 -5.01 -14.06 4.10
C ARG A 43 -3.65 -13.61 3.64
N ASP A 44 -2.89 -12.98 4.54
CA ASP A 44 -1.50 -12.63 4.27
C ASP A 44 -0.56 -13.86 4.35
N GLY A 45 0.74 -13.62 4.14
CA GLY A 45 1.77 -14.67 4.17
C GLY A 45 1.94 -15.35 5.53
N SER A 46 1.39 -14.78 6.61
CA SER A 46 1.37 -15.37 7.96
C SER A 46 0.01 -16.02 8.29
N GLY A 47 -0.93 -15.99 7.35
CA GLY A 47 -2.26 -16.59 7.49
C GLY A 47 -3.25 -15.75 8.30
N ILE A 48 -2.92 -14.48 8.59
CA ILE A 48 -3.80 -13.53 9.30
C ILE A 48 -4.76 -12.88 8.29
N TRP A 49 -5.99 -12.64 8.73
CA TRP A 49 -6.97 -11.93 7.92
C TRP A 49 -6.63 -10.43 7.90
N THR A 50 -6.44 -9.93 6.69
CA THR A 50 -5.88 -8.61 6.42
C THR A 50 -6.65 -7.94 5.27
N ILE A 51 -6.83 -6.63 5.32
CA ILE A 51 -7.59 -5.85 4.32
C ILE A 51 -6.86 -4.54 3.96
N CYS A 52 -7.20 -3.94 2.82
CA CYS A 52 -6.58 -2.74 2.27
C CYS A 52 -5.06 -2.92 2.04
N ARG A 53 -4.25 -2.18 2.80
CA ARG A 53 -2.78 -2.09 2.75
C ARG A 53 -2.19 -2.68 4.05
N GLY A 54 -2.53 -3.92 4.36
CA GLY A 54 -2.01 -4.58 5.57
C GLY A 54 -2.79 -4.37 6.88
N ALA A 55 -4.02 -3.84 6.84
CA ALA A 55 -4.80 -3.62 8.06
C ALA A 55 -5.40 -4.93 8.60
N THR A 56 -5.15 -5.23 9.88
CA THR A 56 -5.70 -6.40 10.59
C THR A 56 -6.84 -6.05 11.55
N MET A 57 -7.07 -4.74 11.74
CA MET A 57 -8.13 -4.16 12.57
C MET A 57 -8.82 -3.05 11.78
N VAL A 58 -10.16 -3.02 11.80
CA VAL A 58 -10.98 -1.98 11.19
C VAL A 58 -12.07 -1.59 12.19
N ASP A 59 -12.20 -0.29 12.48
CA ASP A 59 -13.15 0.26 13.46
C ASP A 59 -13.08 -0.42 14.84
N GLY A 60 -11.86 -0.77 15.28
CA GLY A 60 -11.61 -1.45 16.54
C GLY A 60 -11.98 -2.94 16.56
N LYS A 61 -12.38 -3.53 15.42
CA LYS A 61 -12.71 -4.95 15.30
C LYS A 61 -11.66 -5.68 14.44
N PRO A 62 -11.36 -6.95 14.75
CA PRO A 62 -10.47 -7.74 13.92
C PRO A 62 -11.09 -7.98 12.54
N VAL A 63 -10.24 -8.00 11.52
CA VAL A 63 -10.67 -8.33 10.15
C VAL A 63 -11.05 -9.80 10.07
N ILE A 64 -12.17 -10.08 9.40
CA ILE A 64 -12.74 -11.42 9.27
C ILE A 64 -12.95 -11.80 7.79
N PRO A 65 -13.04 -13.10 7.47
CA PRO A 65 -13.32 -13.54 6.10
C PRO A 65 -14.61 -12.90 5.56
N GLY A 66 -14.56 -12.43 4.31
CA GLY A 66 -15.70 -11.81 3.63
C GLY A 66 -15.92 -10.33 3.97
N MET A 67 -15.11 -9.74 4.85
CA MET A 67 -15.15 -8.31 5.12
C MET A 67 -14.74 -7.52 3.86
N LYS A 68 -15.52 -6.48 3.53
CA LYS A 68 -15.30 -5.62 2.37
C LYS A 68 -15.47 -4.15 2.75
N LEU A 69 -14.58 -3.30 2.27
CA LEU A 69 -14.61 -1.85 2.45
C LEU A 69 -14.86 -1.16 1.10
N SER A 70 -15.46 0.02 1.14
CA SER A 70 -15.48 0.94 -0.01
C SER A 70 -14.23 1.81 0.04
N LYS A 71 -13.68 2.14 -1.13
CA LYS A 71 -12.73 3.25 -1.20
C LYS A 71 -13.50 4.53 -0.86
N GLU A 72 -12.93 5.35 0.02
CA GLU A 72 -13.39 6.72 0.17
C GLU A 72 -13.14 7.47 -1.15
N LYS A 73 -14.03 8.40 -1.50
CA LYS A 73 -14.05 9.07 -2.79
C LYS A 73 -13.14 10.29 -2.80
#